data_AF-A0A970JF49-F1
#
_entry.id   AF-A0A970JF49-F1
#
_cell.length_a   1.000
_cell.length_b   1.000
_cell.length_c   1.000
_cell.angle_alpha   90.00
_cell.angle_beta   90.00
_cell.angle_gamma   90.00
#
_symmetry.space_group_name_H-M   'P 1'
#
loop_
_entity.id
_entity.type
_entity.pdbx_description
1 polymer ?
#
loop_
_entity_poly.entity_id
_entity_poly.type
_entity_poly.pdbx_seq_one_letter_code
_entity_poly.pdbx_strand_id
1 'polypeptide(L)'
;MKYEENISLKYRIFNVVFLVGIFMSFSCSLMNYFLGFNKVAVLLSFICGVITVVLFVVFKISKNYELVSLIVVIFLSFVFFPIMWLITGGTYTSIPYYIITNAGIIVLLLTGLQRKIIVSLFALFVGGLMVTEYLRPELVVRYDSVFIRYVDIAFGLFVCLFSIAVLISVLIDSYMDELQKSKQYLATLEEKNRELKLRTDYWKKVMLKL
;
A
#
# COMPACT_ATOMS: atom_id res chain seq x y z
N MET A 1 3.73 1.26 -25.60
CA MET A 1 4.42 2.35 -24.86
C MET A 1 3.63 2.89 -23.66
N LYS A 2 2.61 3.76 -23.77
CA LYS A 2 1.91 4.33 -22.58
C LYS A 2 1.29 3.28 -21.64
N TYR A 3 0.85 2.14 -22.18
CA TYR A 3 0.32 1.00 -21.43
C TYR A 3 1.41 0.19 -20.71
N GLU A 4 2.59 0.04 -21.33
CA GLU A 4 3.72 -0.73 -20.77
C GLU A 4 4.44 0.02 -19.64
N GLU A 5 4.57 1.35 -19.75
CA GLU A 5 5.16 2.18 -18.67
C GLU A 5 4.27 2.20 -17.42
N ASN A 6 2.94 2.34 -17.59
CA ASN A 6 2.01 2.34 -16.46
C ASN A 6 2.00 0.98 -15.73
N ILE A 7 2.19 -0.12 -16.47
CA ILE A 7 2.40 -1.45 -15.89
C ILE A 7 3.69 -1.49 -15.07
N SER A 8 4.77 -0.84 -15.53
CA SER A 8 6.06 -0.83 -14.82
C SER A 8 6.01 -0.07 -13.49
N LEU A 9 5.31 1.06 -13.41
CA LEU A 9 5.17 1.84 -12.17
C LEU A 9 4.26 1.12 -11.17
N LYS A 10 3.10 0.62 -11.62
CA LYS A 10 2.23 -0.22 -10.78
C LYS A 10 3.02 -1.41 -10.23
N TYR A 11 3.82 -2.09 -11.06
CA TYR A 11 4.65 -3.20 -10.60
C TYR A 11 5.67 -2.82 -9.53
N ARG A 12 6.36 -1.68 -9.69
CA ARG A 12 7.31 -1.17 -8.67
C ARG A 12 6.61 -0.90 -7.34
N ILE A 13 5.50 -0.15 -7.37
CA ILE A 13 4.72 0.20 -6.17
C ILE A 13 4.23 -1.07 -5.47
N PHE A 14 3.70 -2.05 -6.21
CA PHE A 14 3.20 -3.30 -5.65
C PHE A 14 4.30 -4.09 -4.94
N ASN A 15 5.47 -4.22 -5.57
CA ASN A 15 6.58 -4.96 -4.95
C ASN A 15 6.97 -4.35 -3.61
N VAL A 16 7.01 -3.02 -3.52
CA VAL A 16 7.35 -2.33 -2.27
C VAL A 16 6.24 -2.47 -1.24
N VAL A 17 4.97 -2.36 -1.63
CA VAL A 17 3.85 -2.60 -0.72
C VAL A 17 3.89 -4.02 -0.13
N PHE A 18 4.14 -5.04 -0.96
CA PHE A 18 4.27 -6.41 -0.46
C PHE A 18 5.48 -6.57 0.45
N LEU A 19 6.64 -6.02 0.09
CA LEU A 19 7.85 -6.09 0.92
C LEU A 19 7.64 -5.42 2.27
N VAL A 20 7.01 -4.24 2.29
CA VAL A 20 6.62 -3.53 3.51
C VAL A 20 5.63 -4.35 4.33
N GLY A 21 4.60 -4.92 3.71
CA GLY A 21 3.62 -5.76 4.40
C GLY A 21 4.23 -7.02 5.03
N ILE A 22 5.16 -7.66 4.33
CA ILE A 22 5.96 -8.79 4.82
C ILE A 22 6.78 -8.35 6.03
N PHE A 23 7.56 -7.28 5.89
CA PHE A 23 8.39 -6.73 6.96
C PHE A 23 7.56 -6.40 8.21
N MET A 24 6.44 -5.70 8.04
CA MET A 24 5.53 -5.37 9.13
C MET A 24 4.97 -6.60 9.83
N SER A 25 4.50 -7.60 9.07
CA SER A 25 3.85 -8.79 9.64
C SER A 25 4.82 -9.64 10.46
N PHE A 26 6.03 -9.87 9.94
CA PHE A 26 7.06 -10.64 10.65
C PHE A 26 7.61 -9.87 11.85
N SER A 27 7.82 -8.55 11.72
CA SER A 27 8.24 -7.70 12.84
C SER A 27 7.19 -7.69 13.96
N CYS A 28 5.91 -7.63 13.62
CA CYS A 28 4.81 -7.71 14.58
C CYS A 28 4.74 -9.08 15.26
N SER A 29 4.87 -10.18 14.52
CA SER A 29 4.90 -11.53 15.11
C SER A 29 6.06 -11.72 16.08
N LEU A 30 7.26 -11.26 15.70
CA LEU A 30 8.46 -11.30 16.54
C LEU A 30 8.27 -10.47 17.81
N MET A 31 7.69 -9.27 17.68
CA MET A 31 7.42 -8.41 18.82
C MET A 31 6.39 -9.00 19.77
N ASN A 32 5.30 -9.56 19.24
CA ASN A 32 4.28 -10.25 20.03
C ASN A 32 4.90 -11.42 20.81
N TYR A 33 5.84 -12.15 20.21
CA TYR A 33 6.55 -13.23 20.88
C TYR A 33 7.41 -12.72 22.05
N PHE A 34 8.21 -11.67 21.83
CA PHE A 34 9.07 -11.10 22.89
C PHE A 34 8.29 -10.46 24.03
N LEU A 35 7.15 -9.84 23.74
CA LEU A 35 6.28 -9.23 24.74
C LEU A 35 5.46 -10.25 25.53
N GLY A 36 5.53 -11.54 25.20
CA GLY A 36 4.77 -12.59 25.86
C GLY A 36 3.27 -12.47 25.60
N PHE A 37 2.87 -11.88 24.48
CA PHE A 37 1.47 -11.78 24.08
C PHE A 37 0.84 -13.17 23.94
N ASN A 38 -0.50 -13.19 23.92
CA ASN A 38 -1.25 -14.41 23.64
C ASN A 38 -0.71 -15.10 22.39
N LYS A 39 -0.43 -16.41 22.49
CA LYS A 39 0.08 -17.26 21.40
C LYS A 39 -0.76 -17.13 20.12
N VAL A 40 -2.05 -16.87 20.27
CA VAL A 40 -2.98 -16.61 19.15
C VAL A 40 -2.56 -15.38 18.34
N ALA A 41 -2.17 -14.27 18.97
CA ALA A 41 -1.73 -13.06 18.29
C ALA A 41 -0.42 -13.28 17.53
N VAL A 42 0.56 -13.94 18.15
CA VAL A 42 1.83 -14.31 17.51
C VAL A 42 1.60 -15.15 16.25
N LEU A 43 0.74 -16.17 16.37
CA LEU A 43 0.42 -17.10 15.28
C LEU A 43 -0.34 -16.40 14.15
N LEU A 44 -1.31 -15.54 14.46
CA LEU A 44 -2.08 -14.82 13.44
C LEU A 44 -1.23 -13.82 12.68
N SER A 45 -0.35 -13.06 13.36
CA SER A 45 0.60 -12.16 12.68
C SER A 45 1.57 -12.95 11.79
N PHE A 46 2.02 -14.11 12.24
CA PHE A 46 2.89 -14.99 11.45
C PHE A 46 2.17 -15.54 10.21
N ILE A 47 0.96 -16.07 10.37
CA ILE A 47 0.11 -16.58 9.28
C ILE A 47 -0.18 -15.46 8.27
N CYS A 48 -0.44 -14.24 8.73
CA CYS A 48 -0.62 -13.08 7.87
C CYS A 48 0.63 -12.78 7.03
N GLY A 49 1.82 -12.87 7.64
CA GLY A 49 3.09 -12.76 6.90
C GLY A 49 3.24 -13.83 5.82
N VAL A 50 2.93 -15.09 6.14
CA VAL A 50 2.95 -16.21 5.18
C VAL A 50 1.94 -16.00 4.05
N ILE A 51 0.69 -15.63 4.37
CA ILE A 51 -0.34 -15.32 3.37
C ILE A 51 0.13 -14.18 2.46
N THR A 52 0.75 -13.15 3.02
CA THR A 52 1.29 -12.02 2.25
C THR A 52 2.40 -12.46 1.28
N VAL A 53 3.29 -13.38 1.71
CA VAL A 53 4.31 -13.98 0.84
C VAL A 53 3.66 -14.80 -0.29
N VAL A 54 2.65 -15.62 0.04
CA VAL A 54 1.93 -16.41 -0.97
C VAL A 54 1.25 -15.51 -1.99
N LEU A 55 0.55 -14.46 -1.54
CA LEU A 55 -0.08 -13.47 -2.42
C LEU A 55 0.96 -12.71 -3.27
N PHE A 56 2.15 -12.44 -2.74
CA PHE A 56 3.25 -11.87 -3.50
C PHE A 56 3.76 -12.81 -4.60
N VAL A 57 3.87 -14.10 -4.33
CA VAL A 57 4.24 -15.10 -5.35
C VAL A 57 3.14 -15.23 -6.42
N VAL A 58 1.88 -15.32 -5.99
CA VAL A 58 0.71 -15.34 -6.90
C VAL A 58 0.68 -14.09 -7.78
N PHE A 59 0.99 -12.93 -7.22
CA PHE A 59 1.13 -11.68 -7.97
C PHE A 59 2.20 -11.77 -9.06
N LYS A 60 3.40 -12.30 -8.73
CA LYS A 60 4.50 -12.46 -9.70
C LYS A 60 4.13 -13.38 -10.85
N ILE A 61 3.35 -14.43 -10.59
CA ILE A 61 2.95 -15.43 -11.59
C ILE A 61 1.76 -14.92 -12.42
N SER A 62 0.68 -14.49 -11.78
CA SER A 62 -0.58 -14.14 -12.44
C SER A 62 -0.49 -12.84 -13.24
N LYS A 63 0.36 -11.89 -12.83
CA LYS A 63 0.43 -10.53 -13.38
C LYS A 63 -0.92 -9.80 -13.41
N ASN A 64 -1.93 -10.29 -12.68
CA ASN A 64 -3.25 -9.68 -12.58
C ASN A 64 -3.27 -8.72 -11.38
N TYR A 65 -2.80 -7.50 -11.62
CA TYR A 65 -2.65 -6.48 -10.60
C TYR A 65 -3.97 -6.22 -9.89
N GLU A 66 -5.02 -5.84 -10.62
CA GLU A 66 -6.28 -5.36 -10.04
C GLU A 66 -6.94 -6.39 -9.12
N LEU A 67 -6.98 -7.65 -9.54
CA LEU A 67 -7.59 -8.72 -8.75
C LEU A 67 -6.79 -9.00 -7.48
N VAL A 68 -5.47 -9.10 -7.57
CA VAL A 68 -4.62 -9.37 -6.41
C VAL A 68 -4.63 -8.20 -5.42
N SER A 69 -4.61 -6.95 -5.90
CA SER A 69 -4.80 -5.76 -5.05
C SER A 69 -6.05 -5.86 -4.21
N LEU A 70 -7.16 -6.21 -4.87
CA LEU A 70 -8.46 -6.22 -4.26
C LEU A 70 -8.53 -7.30 -3.19
N ILE A 71 -8.01 -8.50 -3.47
CA ILE A 71 -7.91 -9.59 -2.49
C ILE A 71 -7.09 -9.16 -1.28
N VAL A 72 -5.89 -8.60 -1.49
CA VAL A 72 -5.00 -8.15 -0.41
C VAL A 72 -5.69 -7.10 0.45
N VAL A 73 -6.27 -6.08 -0.18
CA VAL A 73 -6.95 -4.99 0.51
C VAL A 73 -8.14 -5.49 1.31
N ILE A 74 -8.98 -6.37 0.73
CA ILE A 74 -10.14 -6.91 1.44
C ILE A 74 -9.70 -7.76 2.62
N PHE A 75 -8.74 -8.66 2.42
CA PHE A 75 -8.21 -9.53 3.46
C PHE A 75 -7.63 -8.72 4.63
N LEU A 76 -6.75 -7.75 4.34
CA LEU A 76 -6.14 -6.95 5.39
C LEU A 76 -7.19 -6.10 6.12
N SER A 77 -8.04 -5.40 5.37
CA SER A 77 -8.92 -4.36 5.91
C SER A 77 -10.14 -4.91 6.66
N PHE A 78 -10.71 -6.02 6.20
CA PHE A 78 -11.98 -6.54 6.72
C PHE A 78 -11.85 -7.89 7.44
N VAL A 79 -10.68 -8.53 7.40
CA VAL A 79 -10.44 -9.81 8.10
C VAL A 79 -9.33 -9.66 9.11
N PHE A 80 -8.11 -9.34 8.67
CA PHE A 80 -6.94 -9.35 9.54
C PHE A 80 -6.97 -8.25 10.61
N PHE A 81 -7.07 -6.96 10.21
CA PHE A 81 -7.07 -5.86 11.16
C PHE A 81 -8.21 -5.90 12.18
N PRO A 82 -9.45 -6.24 11.79
CA PRO A 82 -10.55 -6.38 12.74
C PRO A 82 -10.33 -7.48 13.78
N ILE A 83 -9.84 -8.66 13.34
CA ILE A 83 -9.52 -9.74 14.27
C ILE A 83 -8.41 -9.31 15.22
N MET A 84 -7.35 -8.70 14.69
CA MET A 84 -6.25 -8.18 15.50
C MET A 84 -6.73 -7.14 16.51
N TRP A 85 -7.57 -6.19 16.10
CA TRP A 85 -8.14 -5.16 16.98
C TRP A 85 -8.81 -5.78 18.21
N LEU A 86 -9.65 -6.81 18.01
CA LEU A 86 -10.37 -7.45 19.11
C LEU A 86 -9.45 -8.24 20.04
N ILE A 87 -8.51 -9.02 19.49
CA ILE A 87 -7.69 -9.94 20.30
C ILE A 87 -6.51 -9.27 20.99
N THR A 88 -5.97 -8.17 20.46
CA THR A 88 -4.75 -7.56 21.02
C THR A 88 -5.03 -6.43 21.98
N GLY A 89 -6.19 -5.78 21.90
CA GLY A 89 -6.49 -4.66 22.78
C GLY A 89 -6.91 -3.36 22.09
N GLY A 90 -7.22 -3.40 20.79
CA GLY A 90 -7.77 -2.26 20.05
C GLY A 90 -6.93 -0.99 20.20
N THR A 91 -7.57 0.08 20.68
CA THR A 91 -6.93 1.40 20.88
C THR A 91 -5.83 1.41 21.95
N TYR A 92 -5.74 0.40 22.80
CA TYR A 92 -4.69 0.30 23.83
C TYR A 92 -3.35 -0.20 23.26
N THR A 93 -3.31 -0.61 22.00
CA THR A 93 -2.16 -1.24 21.31
C THR A 93 -1.63 -0.38 20.17
N SER A 94 -0.61 -0.90 19.48
CA SER A 94 -0.08 -0.32 18.25
C SER A 94 -0.96 -0.52 16.99
N ILE A 95 -2.02 -1.35 17.04
CA ILE A 95 -2.89 -1.67 15.87
C ILE A 95 -3.46 -0.44 15.14
N PRO A 96 -3.91 0.64 15.80
CA PRO A 96 -4.39 1.83 15.11
C PRO A 96 -3.38 2.44 14.13
N TYR A 97 -2.08 2.39 14.45
CA TYR A 97 -1.03 2.90 13.55
C TYR A 97 -0.89 2.04 12.29
N TYR A 98 -1.02 0.72 12.43
CA TYR A 98 -1.01 -0.19 11.28
C TYR A 98 -2.26 0.01 10.41
N ILE A 99 -3.42 0.31 10.99
CA ILE A 99 -4.65 0.64 10.25
C ILE A 99 -4.48 1.92 9.42
N ILE A 100 -3.82 2.96 9.96
CA ILE A 100 -3.49 4.16 9.20
C ILE A 100 -2.57 3.82 8.03
N THR A 101 -1.55 2.99 8.27
CA THR A 101 -0.65 2.56 7.20
C THR A 101 -1.39 1.74 6.13
N ASN A 102 -2.31 0.86 6.55
CA ASN A 102 -3.17 0.11 5.66
C ASN A 102 -4.07 1.01 4.80
N ALA A 103 -4.63 2.09 5.37
CA ALA A 103 -5.38 3.07 4.58
C ALA A 103 -4.51 3.68 3.46
N GLY A 104 -3.23 3.96 3.75
CA GLY A 104 -2.24 4.37 2.74
C GLY A 104 -2.05 3.30 1.65
N ILE A 105 -1.92 2.03 2.05
CA ILE A 105 -1.81 0.89 1.12
C ILE A 105 -3.04 0.79 0.21
N ILE A 106 -4.27 0.94 0.74
CA ILE A 106 -5.50 0.95 -0.06
C ILE A 106 -5.42 2.04 -1.14
N VAL A 107 -4.96 3.23 -0.78
CA VAL A 107 -4.86 4.37 -1.69
C VAL A 107 -3.82 4.15 -2.79
N LEU A 108 -2.73 3.44 -2.46
CA LEU A 108 -1.66 3.10 -3.40
C LEU A 108 -2.05 1.96 -4.36
N LEU A 109 -2.75 0.93 -3.87
CA LEU A 109 -3.04 -0.27 -4.64
C LEU A 109 -4.31 -0.16 -5.49
N LEU A 110 -5.31 0.60 -5.04
CA LEU A 110 -6.59 0.74 -5.76
C LEU A 110 -6.65 2.07 -6.52
N THR A 111 -7.37 2.07 -7.65
CA THR A 111 -7.58 3.26 -8.47
C THR A 111 -9.06 3.55 -8.71
N GLY A 112 -9.37 4.78 -9.09
CA GLY A 112 -10.72 5.17 -9.53
C GLY A 112 -11.78 5.11 -8.42
N LEU A 113 -12.98 4.63 -8.78
CA LEU A 113 -14.14 4.57 -7.90
C LEU A 113 -13.99 3.49 -6.81
N GLN A 114 -13.39 2.35 -7.14
CA GLN A 114 -13.14 1.25 -6.19
C GLN A 114 -12.34 1.74 -4.98
N ARG A 115 -11.29 2.55 -5.19
CA ARG A 115 -10.52 3.16 -4.10
C ARG A 115 -11.42 3.99 -3.17
N LYS A 116 -12.27 4.86 -3.72
CA LYS A 116 -13.14 5.73 -2.92
C LYS A 116 -14.11 4.89 -2.07
N ILE A 117 -14.76 3.91 -2.69
CA ILE A 117 -15.70 3.01 -2.00
C ILE A 117 -15.01 2.26 -0.85
N ILE A 118 -13.87 1.62 -1.14
CA ILE A 118 -13.17 0.80 -0.14
C ILE A 118 -12.60 1.65 1.00
N VAL A 119 -12.02 2.82 0.72
CA VAL A 119 -11.54 3.72 1.77
C VAL A 119 -12.69 4.21 2.65
N SER A 120 -13.83 4.60 2.06
CA SER A 120 -15.00 5.01 2.83
C SER A 120 -15.57 3.88 3.68
N LEU A 121 -15.70 2.68 3.12
CA LEU A 121 -16.15 1.50 3.87
C LEU A 121 -15.17 1.14 4.99
N PHE A 122 -13.87 1.19 4.72
CA PHE A 122 -12.85 0.92 5.73
C PHE A 122 -12.89 1.94 6.87
N ALA A 123 -13.03 3.23 6.57
CA ALA A 123 -13.17 4.27 7.57
C ALA A 123 -14.42 4.09 8.45
N LEU A 124 -15.57 3.78 7.84
CA LEU A 124 -16.80 3.46 8.57
C LEU A 124 -16.62 2.20 9.43
N PHE A 125 -15.94 1.19 8.92
CA PHE A 125 -15.68 -0.05 9.63
C PHE A 125 -14.79 0.16 10.86
N VAL A 126 -13.71 0.93 10.72
CA VAL A 126 -12.85 1.33 11.84
C VAL A 126 -13.62 2.17 12.87
N GLY A 127 -14.46 3.10 12.41
CA GLY A 127 -15.35 3.85 13.31
C GLY A 127 -16.31 2.93 14.09
N GLY A 128 -16.85 1.92 13.42
CA GLY A 128 -17.67 0.87 14.04
C GLY A 128 -16.91 0.06 15.10
N LEU A 129 -15.65 -0.29 14.84
CA LEU A 129 -14.79 -0.97 15.83
C LEU A 129 -14.56 -0.10 17.06
N MET A 130 -14.29 1.20 16.88
CA MET A 130 -14.11 2.14 17.99
C MET A 130 -15.39 2.28 18.84
N VAL A 131 -16.55 2.42 18.20
CA VAL A 131 -17.83 2.47 18.92
C VAL A 131 -18.11 1.16 19.66
N THR A 132 -17.80 0.02 19.04
CA THR A 132 -17.99 -1.31 19.67
C THR A 132 -17.08 -1.47 20.88
N GLU A 133 -15.82 -1.06 20.79
CA GLU A 133 -14.87 -1.06 21.90
C GLU A 133 -15.34 -0.14 23.04
N TYR A 134 -15.90 1.03 22.72
CA TYR A 134 -16.45 1.94 23.73
C TYR A 134 -17.67 1.36 24.45
N LEU A 135 -18.60 0.74 23.71
CA LEU A 135 -19.83 0.17 24.28
C LEU A 135 -19.58 -1.15 25.02
N ARG A 136 -18.58 -1.93 24.59
CA ARG A 136 -18.24 -3.24 25.17
C ARG A 136 -16.74 -3.36 25.39
N PRO A 137 -16.20 -2.70 26.42
CA PRO A 137 -14.77 -2.73 26.73
C PRO A 137 -14.26 -4.12 27.13
N GLU A 138 -15.17 -5.04 27.48
CA GLU A 138 -14.91 -6.44 27.81
C GLU A 138 -14.52 -7.32 26.61
N LEU A 139 -14.79 -6.88 25.37
CA LEU A 139 -14.41 -7.60 24.15
C LEU A 139 -12.92 -7.47 23.81
N VAL A 140 -12.21 -6.59 24.52
CA VAL A 140 -10.86 -6.13 24.16
C VAL A 140 -9.88 -6.50 25.26
N VAL A 141 -8.88 -7.31 24.92
CA VAL A 141 -7.87 -7.78 25.88
C VAL A 141 -6.99 -6.62 26.33
N ARG A 142 -6.87 -6.39 27.63
CA ARG A 142 -6.01 -5.33 28.18
C ARG A 142 -4.64 -5.86 28.55
N TYR A 143 -3.63 -5.00 28.44
CA TYR A 143 -2.26 -5.29 28.87
C TYR A 143 -2.17 -5.45 30.38
N ASP A 144 -1.40 -6.45 30.83
CA ASP A 144 -1.09 -6.67 32.24
C ASP A 144 -0.08 -5.63 32.79
N SER A 145 0.74 -5.04 31.91
CA SER A 145 1.81 -4.11 32.30
C SER A 145 1.85 -2.86 31.41
N VAL A 146 1.98 -1.72 32.07
CA VAL A 146 2.17 -0.40 31.42
C VAL A 146 3.44 -0.39 30.58
N PHE A 147 4.53 -1.02 31.05
CA PHE A 147 5.80 -1.06 30.32
C PHE A 147 5.66 -1.82 28.99
N ILE A 148 5.06 -3.01 29.01
CA ILE A 148 4.82 -3.83 27.81
C ILE A 148 4.01 -3.04 26.78
N ARG A 149 2.98 -2.33 27.24
CA ARG A 149 2.15 -1.45 26.39
C ARG A 149 2.97 -0.35 25.73
N TYR A 150 3.81 0.36 26.48
CA TYR A 150 4.64 1.43 25.90
C TYR A 150 5.64 0.90 24.88
N VAL A 151 6.22 -0.26 25.15
CA VAL A 151 7.15 -0.91 24.23
C VAL A 151 6.46 -1.35 22.94
N ASP A 152 5.25 -1.93 23.00
CA ASP A 152 4.44 -2.25 21.80
C ASP A 152 4.12 -0.98 20.99
N ILE A 153 3.58 0.05 21.65
CA ILE A 153 3.21 1.30 20.99
C ILE A 153 4.42 1.95 20.32
N ALA A 154 5.55 2.06 21.02
CA ALA A 154 6.77 2.64 20.49
C ALA A 154 7.27 1.85 19.28
N PHE A 155 7.38 0.53 19.40
CA PHE A 155 7.85 -0.33 18.31
C PHE A 155 6.93 -0.25 17.09
N GLY A 156 5.62 -0.42 17.28
CA GLY A 156 4.65 -0.35 16.19
C GLY A 156 4.62 1.02 15.52
N LEU A 157 4.77 2.11 16.29
CA LEU A 157 4.90 3.46 15.74
C LEU A 157 6.16 3.58 14.87
N PHE A 158 7.32 3.13 15.34
CA PHE A 158 8.56 3.17 14.55
C PHE A 158 8.45 2.34 13.26
N VAL A 159 7.88 1.14 13.34
CA VAL A 159 7.64 0.28 12.18
C VAL A 159 6.70 0.95 11.18
N CYS A 160 5.61 1.57 11.63
CA CYS A 160 4.67 2.28 10.77
C CYS A 160 5.30 3.53 10.14
N LEU A 161 6.03 4.33 10.90
CA LEU A 161 6.73 5.53 10.42
C LEU A 161 7.74 5.17 9.33
N PHE A 162 8.60 4.18 9.61
CA PHE A 162 9.59 3.71 8.65
C PHE A 162 8.92 3.20 7.37
N SER A 163 7.86 2.40 7.52
CA SER A 163 7.13 1.83 6.38
C SER A 163 6.45 2.90 5.52
N ILE A 164 5.79 3.88 6.14
CA ILE A 164 5.17 5.01 5.42
C ILE A 164 6.25 5.83 4.70
N ALA A 165 7.39 6.11 5.36
CA ALA A 165 8.49 6.83 4.73
C ALA A 165 9.02 6.09 3.49
N VAL A 166 9.21 4.77 3.57
CA VAL A 166 9.62 3.94 2.44
C VAL A 166 8.58 3.95 1.32
N LEU A 167 7.30 3.76 1.65
CA LEU A 167 6.20 3.77 0.67
C LEU A 167 6.09 5.11 -0.06
N ILE A 168 6.16 6.22 0.67
CA ILE A 168 6.09 7.57 0.10
C ILE A 168 7.33 7.88 -0.75
N SER A 169 8.53 7.53 -0.28
CA SER A 169 9.77 7.76 -1.03
C SER A 169 9.72 7.04 -2.38
N VAL A 170 9.35 5.76 -2.38
CA VAL A 170 9.23 4.99 -3.62
C VAL A 170 8.14 5.53 -4.54
N LEU A 171 7.01 6.00 -3.98
CA LEU A 171 5.96 6.63 -4.78
C LEU A 171 6.47 7.90 -5.46
N ILE A 172 7.15 8.78 -4.71
CA ILE A 172 7.69 10.04 -5.22
C ILE A 172 8.74 9.76 -6.29
N ASP A 173 9.70 8.87 -6.02
CA ASP A 173 10.76 8.52 -6.96
C ASP A 173 10.17 7.92 -8.25
N SER A 174 9.19 7.01 -8.12
CA SER A 174 8.52 6.41 -9.27
C SER A 174 7.75 7.45 -10.09
N TYR A 175 7.09 8.41 -9.42
CA TYR A 175 6.39 9.50 -10.09
C TYR A 175 7.34 10.47 -10.81
N MET A 176 8.46 10.81 -10.18
CA MET A 176 9.47 11.69 -10.77
C MET A 176 10.14 11.04 -12.00
N ASP A 177 10.43 9.74 -11.93
CA ASP A 177 10.90 8.96 -13.07
C ASP A 177 9.93 9.03 -14.27
N GLU A 178 8.63 8.81 -14.02
CA GLU A 178 7.61 8.90 -15.09
C GLU A 178 7.47 10.32 -15.64
N LEU A 179 7.52 11.33 -14.76
CA LEU A 179 7.42 12.72 -15.17
C LEU A 179 8.60 13.12 -16.07
N GLN A 180 9.81 12.70 -15.75
CA GLN A 180 11.00 12.97 -16.55
C GLN A 180 10.91 12.31 -17.94
N LYS A 181 10.48 11.05 -18.00
CA LYS A 181 10.24 10.36 -19.28
C LYS A 181 9.18 11.05 -20.12
N SER A 182 8.08 11.47 -19.51
CA SER A 182 7.02 12.20 -20.21
C SER A 182 7.54 13.52 -20.81
N LYS A 183 8.42 14.24 -20.11
CA LYS A 183 9.03 15.47 -20.63
C LYS A 183 9.97 15.18 -21.81
N GLN A 184 10.77 14.11 -21.73
CA GLN A 184 11.65 13.70 -22.83
C GLN A 184 10.84 13.32 -24.08
N TYR A 185 9.77 12.53 -23.92
CA TYR A 185 8.90 12.17 -25.04
C TYR A 185 8.27 13.40 -25.72
N LEU A 186 7.84 14.40 -24.93
CA LEU A 186 7.30 15.65 -25.48
C LEU A 186 8.35 16.42 -26.29
N ALA A 187 9.58 16.55 -25.77
CA ALA A 187 10.66 17.23 -26.48
C ALA A 187 10.97 16.55 -27.83
N THR A 188 11.07 15.21 -27.85
CA THR A 188 11.30 14.45 -29.09
C THR A 188 10.14 14.58 -30.08
N LEU A 189 8.88 14.63 -29.60
CA LEU A 189 7.72 14.83 -30.45
C LEU A 189 7.70 16.23 -31.08
N GLU A 190 8.06 17.27 -30.32
CA GLU A 190 8.14 18.64 -30.81
C GLU A 190 9.23 18.77 -31.88
N GLU A 191 10.39 18.15 -31.68
CA GLU A 191 11.49 18.14 -32.64
C GLU A 191 11.07 17.49 -33.97
N LYS A 192 10.50 16.27 -33.93
CA LYS A 192 9.98 15.60 -35.11
C LYS A 192 8.88 16.39 -35.82
N ASN A 193 7.99 17.05 -35.08
CA ASN A 193 6.94 17.88 -35.66
C ASN A 193 7.52 19.11 -36.37
N ARG A 194 8.59 19.73 -35.83
CA ARG A 194 9.31 20.82 -36.51
C ARG A 194 9.95 20.33 -37.81
N GLU A 195 10.64 19.18 -37.79
CA GLU A 195 11.24 18.59 -39.00
C GLU A 195 10.18 18.31 -40.09
N LEU A 196 9.04 17.75 -39.71
CA LEU A 196 7.94 17.48 -40.64
C LEU A 196 7.36 18.76 -41.26
N LYS A 197 7.20 19.83 -40.47
CA LYS A 197 6.76 21.14 -40.99
C LYS A 197 7.75 21.71 -41.98
N LEU A 198 9.05 21.70 -41.65
CA LEU A 198 10.10 22.16 -42.55
C LEU A 198 10.11 21.36 -43.87
N ARG A 199 9.96 20.04 -43.78
CA ARG A 199 9.88 19.17 -44.97
C ARG A 199 8.64 19.45 -45.80
N THR A 200 7.49 19.66 -45.16
CA THR A 200 6.22 19.99 -45.84
C THR A 200 6.30 21.34 -46.57
N ASP A 201 6.86 22.36 -45.91
CA ASP A 201 7.05 23.68 -46.51
C ASP A 201 8.05 23.64 -47.67
N TYR A 202 9.10 22.83 -47.55
CA TYR A 202 10.04 22.57 -48.64
C TYR A 202 9.32 21.98 -49.87
N TRP A 203 8.54 20.92 -49.70
CA TRP A 203 7.79 20.29 -50.79
C TRP A 203 6.76 21.21 -51.43
N LYS A 204 6.06 22.04 -50.65
CA LYS A 204 5.16 23.08 -51.19
C LYS A 204 5.89 24.06 -52.10
N LYS A 205 7.08 24.53 -51.70
CA LYS A 205 7.89 25.44 -52.53
C LYS A 205 8.38 24.77 -53.82
N VAL A 206 8.72 23.48 -53.77
CA VAL A 206 9.12 22.72 -54.96
C VAL A 206 7.94 22.56 -55.93
N MET A 207 6.75 22.19 -55.43
CA MET A 207 5.55 22.05 -56.27
C MET A 207 5.10 23.38 -56.90
N LEU A 208 5.26 24.53 -56.23
CA LEU A 208 4.91 25.84 -56.79
C LEU A 208 5.89 26.36 -57.86
N LYS A 209 7.04 25.70 -58.04
CA LYS A 209 8.04 26.05 -59.07
C LYS A 209 7.95 25.18 -60.33
N LEU A 210 7.09 24.16 -60.33
CA LEU A 210 6.74 23.31 -61.47
C LEU A 210 5.41 23.78 -62.06
#